data_AF-A0A0S7WNT5-F1
#
_entry.id   AF-A0A0S7WNT5-F1
#
_cell.length_a   1.000
_cell.length_b   1.000
_cell.length_c   1.000
_cell.angle_alpha   90.00
_cell.angle_beta   90.00
_cell.angle_gamma   90.00
#
_symmetry.space_group_name_H-M   'P 1'
#
loop_
_entity.id
_entity.type
_entity.pdbx_description
1 polymer ?
#
loop_
_entity_poly.entity_id
_entity_poly.type
_entity_poly.pdbx_seq_one_letter_code
_entity_poly.pdbx_strand_id
1 'polypeptide(L)'
;DCGTYYAYARRIALKVLLRGDQVLHNPYGIIAVNPKTHPNVEYELATKFIGYMTSAPVQRRIADYRKNNNQLFYPDATSPE
;
A
#
# COMPACT_ATOMS: atom_id res chain seq x y z
N ASP A 1 0.14 10.28 -2.32
CA ASP A 1 0.02 9.24 -3.37
C ASP A 1 -0.06 9.88 -4.77
N CYS A 2 0.57 9.27 -5.78
CA CYS A 2 0.57 9.69 -7.20
C CYS A 2 -0.42 8.91 -8.08
N GLY A 3 -1.19 7.96 -7.54
CA GLY A 3 -2.08 7.07 -8.32
C GLY A 3 -3.03 7.80 -9.27
N THR A 4 -3.72 8.82 -8.77
CA THR A 4 -4.63 9.65 -9.59
C THR A 4 -3.90 10.35 -10.72
N TYR A 5 -2.75 10.97 -10.45
CA TYR A 5 -1.95 11.62 -11.49
C TYR A 5 -1.59 10.63 -12.61
N TYR A 6 -1.10 9.44 -12.26
CA TYR A 6 -0.74 8.43 -13.26
C TYR A 6 -1.93 7.91 -14.07
N ALA A 7 -3.13 7.84 -13.49
CA ALA A 7 -4.33 7.47 -14.22
C ALA A 7 -4.73 8.51 -15.29
N TYR A 8 -4.48 9.80 -15.02
CA TYR A 8 -4.89 10.90 -15.89
C TYR A 8 -3.74 11.53 -16.70
N ALA A 9 -2.49 11.12 -16.49
CA ALA A 9 -1.30 11.74 -17.08
C ALA A 9 -1.34 11.91 -18.61
N ARG A 10 -2.07 11.05 -19.33
CA ARG A 10 -2.26 11.15 -20.81
C ARG A 10 -3.32 12.16 -21.24
N ARG A 11 -4.15 12.64 -20.31
CA ARG A 11 -5.30 13.54 -20.54
C ARG A 11 -5.07 14.95 -20.02
N ILE A 12 -3.99 15.18 -19.28
CA ILE A 12 -3.69 16.45 -18.61
C ILE A 12 -2.29 16.92 -19.01
N ALA A 13 -2.11 18.22 -19.22
CA ALA A 13 -0.81 18.83 -19.48
C ALA A 13 -0.16 19.33 -18.17
N LEU A 14 -0.13 18.48 -17.14
CA LEU A 14 0.43 18.81 -15.82
C LEU A 14 1.76 18.09 -15.59
N LYS A 15 2.69 18.76 -14.90
CA LYS A 15 4.00 18.20 -14.53
C LYS A 15 4.07 17.99 -13.02
N VAL A 16 4.79 16.95 -12.60
CA VAL A 16 5.13 16.75 -11.17
C VAL A 16 6.20 17.78 -10.80
N LEU A 17 5.90 18.64 -9.82
CA LEU A 17 6.84 19.64 -9.30
C LEU A 17 7.56 19.17 -8.04
N LEU A 18 6.88 18.36 -7.20
CA LEU A 18 7.39 17.84 -5.93
C LEU A 18 7.05 16.35 -5.80
N ARG A 19 7.98 15.55 -5.26
CA ARG A 19 7.81 14.12 -4.98
C ARG A 19 8.86 13.65 -3.96
N GLY A 20 8.49 12.66 -3.16
CA GLY A 20 9.45 11.88 -2.35
C GLY A 20 9.73 12.46 -0.97
N ASP A 21 9.17 13.62 -0.64
CA ASP A 21 9.22 14.15 0.72
C ASP A 21 8.42 13.25 1.67
N GLN A 22 8.95 13.03 2.88
CA GLN A 22 8.32 12.21 3.92
C GLN A 22 6.92 12.72 4.27
N VAL A 23 6.69 14.03 4.23
CA VAL A 23 5.35 14.60 4.51
C VAL A 23 4.30 14.21 3.47
N LEU A 24 4.74 13.73 2.30
CA LEU A 24 3.88 13.26 1.21
C LEU A 24 3.63 11.75 1.26
N HIS A 25 4.23 11.04 2.22
CA HIS A 25 4.00 9.61 2.42
C HIS A 25 2.55 9.38 2.83
N ASN A 26 1.94 8.38 2.20
CA ASN A 26 0.57 7.95 2.50
C ASN A 26 0.63 6.50 3.01
N PRO A 27 0.94 6.28 4.29
CA PRO A 27 1.10 4.93 4.84
C PRO A 27 -0.25 4.19 4.83
N TYR A 28 -0.21 2.90 4.54
CA TYR A 28 -1.37 2.02 4.58
C TYR A 28 -1.22 1.03 5.73
N GLY A 29 -2.31 0.85 6.48
CA GLY A 29 -2.39 -0.12 7.57
C GLY A 29 -3.54 -1.11 7.36
N ILE A 30 -3.40 -2.30 7.92
CA ILE A 30 -4.48 -3.30 8.02
C ILE A 30 -4.83 -3.44 9.49
N ILE A 31 -6.11 -3.26 9.82
CA ILE A 31 -6.62 -3.34 11.19
C ILE A 31 -7.63 -4.48 11.25
N ALA A 32 -7.32 -5.51 12.04
CA ALA A 32 -8.28 -6.58 12.30
C ALA A 32 -9.41 -6.06 13.20
N VAL A 33 -10.67 -6.34 12.81
CA VAL A 33 -11.85 -5.93 13.58
C VAL A 33 -11.90 -6.72 14.89
N ASN A 34 -12.18 -6.04 16.00
CA ASN A 34 -12.19 -6.65 17.34
C ASN A 34 -13.33 -7.68 17.49
N PRO A 35 -13.02 -8.98 17.68
CA PRO A 35 -14.05 -10.02 17.79
C PRO A 35 -14.82 -9.95 19.12
N LYS A 36 -14.28 -9.30 20.15
CA LYS A 36 -15.01 -9.06 21.41
C LYS A 36 -16.19 -8.09 21.22
N THR A 37 -16.05 -7.15 20.27
CA THR A 37 -17.09 -6.17 19.94
C THR A 37 -17.99 -6.68 18.80
N HIS A 38 -17.43 -7.47 17.87
CA HIS A 38 -18.14 -8.03 16.73
C HIS A 38 -17.95 -9.55 16.65
N PRO A 39 -18.80 -10.36 17.31
CA PRO A 39 -18.57 -11.81 17.45
C PRO A 39 -18.60 -12.61 16.14
N ASN A 40 -19.25 -12.08 15.10
CA ASN A 40 -19.43 -12.77 13.81
C ASN A 40 -18.31 -12.46 12.80
N VAL A 41 -17.22 -11.83 13.23
CA VAL A 41 -16.10 -11.51 12.31
C VAL A 41 -15.14 -12.68 12.22
N GLU A 42 -14.61 -12.89 11.01
CA GLU A 42 -13.62 -13.91 10.72
C GLU A 42 -12.20 -13.46 11.15
N TYR A 43 -11.99 -13.30 12.46
CA TYR A 43 -10.75 -12.73 13.02
C TYR A 43 -9.50 -13.53 12.64
N GLU A 44 -9.60 -14.86 12.61
CA GLU A 44 -8.49 -15.72 12.21
C GLU A 44 -8.10 -15.52 10.74
N LEU A 45 -9.08 -15.35 9.85
CA LEU A 45 -8.83 -15.05 8.44
C LEU A 45 -8.20 -13.66 8.26
N ALA A 46 -8.66 -12.66 9.03
CA ALA A 46 -8.05 -11.33 9.03
C ALA A 46 -6.57 -11.39 9.47
N THR A 47 -6.26 -12.18 10.50
CA THR A 47 -4.87 -12.37 10.98
C THR A 47 -4.00 -13.07 9.95
N LYS A 48 -4.53 -14.11 9.28
CA LYS A 48 -3.83 -14.79 8.17
C LYS A 48 -3.56 -13.84 7.01
N PHE A 49 -4.52 -12.99 6.66
CA PHE A 49 -4.35 -11.97 5.62
C PHE A 49 -3.28 -10.94 6.00
N ILE A 50 -3.26 -10.47 7.24
CA ILE A 50 -2.21 -9.57 7.75
C ILE A 50 -0.84 -10.23 7.58
N GLY A 51 -0.67 -11.47 8.06
CA GLY A 51 0.60 -12.19 7.92
C GLY A 51 1.03 -12.43 6.47
N TYR A 52 0.07 -12.71 5.57
CA TYR A 52 0.36 -12.79 4.13
C TYR A 52 0.85 -11.45 3.60
N MET A 53 0.13 -10.36 3.86
CA MET A 53 0.44 -9.02 3.35
C MET A 53 1.79 -8.50 3.84
N THR A 54 2.17 -8.80 5.09
CA THR A 54 3.45 -8.36 5.68
C THR A 54 4.61 -9.32 5.38
N SER A 55 4.38 -10.44 4.71
CA SER A 55 5.46 -11.39 4.37
C SER A 55 6.44 -10.81 3.35
N ALA A 56 7.72 -11.16 3.45
CA ALA A 56 8.77 -10.68 2.53
C ALA A 56 8.46 -10.91 1.03
N PRO A 57 7.93 -12.08 0.60
CA PRO A 57 7.56 -12.28 -0.81
C PRO A 57 6.45 -11.33 -1.27
N VAL A 58 5.49 -10.99 -0.41
CA VAL A 58 4.38 -10.09 -0.75
C VAL A 58 4.81 -8.64 -0.69
N GLN A 59 5.63 -8.25 0.29
CA GLN A 59 6.25 -6.92 0.32
C GLN A 59 7.06 -6.69 -0.96
N ARG A 60 7.82 -7.68 -1.45
CA ARG A 60 8.51 -7.59 -2.75
C ARG A 60 7.54 -7.38 -3.92
N ARG A 61 6.42 -8.13 -3.97
CA ARG A 61 5.38 -7.93 -4.99
C ARG A 61 4.76 -6.53 -4.94
N ILE A 62 4.57 -5.96 -3.76
CA ILE A 62 4.11 -4.58 -3.58
C ILE A 62 5.16 -3.59 -4.13
N ALA A 63 6.44 -3.79 -3.81
CA ALA A 63 7.55 -2.98 -4.32
C ALA A 63 7.67 -3.06 -5.85
N ASP A 64 7.38 -4.22 -6.44
CA ASP A 64 7.48 -4.48 -7.88
C ASP A 64 6.26 -4.00 -8.66
N TYR A 65 5.15 -3.65 -8.00
CA TYR A 65 3.95 -3.18 -8.68
C TYR A 65 4.24 -1.90 -9.48
N ARG A 66 3.76 -1.86 -10.72
CA ARG A 66 3.91 -0.72 -11.63
C ARG A 66 2.57 -0.30 -12.22
N LYS A 67 2.34 1.01 -12.27
CA LYS A 67 1.26 1.62 -13.05
C LYS A 67 1.88 2.52 -14.11
N ASN A 68 1.61 2.26 -15.39
CA ASN A 68 2.21 3.01 -16.51
C ASN A 68 3.75 3.11 -16.37
N ASN A 69 4.41 1.98 -16.09
CA ASN A 69 5.87 1.87 -15.84
C ASN A 69 6.40 2.63 -14.61
N ASN A 70 5.54 3.19 -13.75
CA ASN A 70 5.94 3.87 -12.53
C ASN A 70 5.67 3.00 -11.31
N GLN A 71 6.62 2.96 -10.36
CA GLN A 71 6.36 2.40 -9.03
C GLN A 71 5.30 3.23 -8.33
N LEU A 72 4.28 2.56 -7.80
CA LEU A 72 3.17 3.23 -7.13
C LEU A 72 3.21 3.06 -5.61
N PHE A 73 3.64 1.89 -5.13
CA PHE A 73 3.65 1.55 -3.71
C PHE A 73 5.07 1.33 -3.20
N TYR A 74 5.26 1.69 -1.93
CA TYR A 74 6.53 1.59 -1.20
C TYR A 74 6.24 0.81 0.09
N PRO A 75 6.54 -0.50 0.12
CA PRO A 75 6.29 -1.34 1.28
C PRO A 75 7.20 -0.96 2.46
N ASP A 76 6.66 -0.99 3.68
CA ASP A 76 7.35 -0.64 4.92
C ASP A 76 7.05 -1.61 6.08
N ALA A 77 6.37 -2.73 5.83
CA ALA A 77 5.99 -3.67 6.89
C ALA A 77 7.17 -4.51 7.42
N THR A 78 8.25 -4.58 6.66
CA THR A 78 9.51 -5.21 7.05
C THR A 78 10.62 -4.19 6.83
N SER A 79 11.33 -3.81 7.88
CA SER A 79 12.56 -3.02 7.72
C SER A 79 13.51 -3.77 6.78
N PRO A 80 14.18 -3.10 5.84
CA PRO A 80 15.34 -3.71 5.20
C PRO A 80 16.37 -4.02 6.29
N GLU A 81 16.99 -5.20 6.23
CA GLU A 81 18.29 -5.41 6.87
C GLU A 81 19.33 -4.46 6.27
#